data_AF-A0A9X1Z711-F1
#
_entry.id   AF-A0A9X1Z711-F1
#
_cell.length_a   1.000
_cell.length_b   1.000
_cell.length_c   1.000
_cell.angle_alpha   90.00
_cell.angle_beta   90.00
_cell.angle_gamma   90.00
#
_symmetry.space_group_name_H-M   'P 1'
#
loop_
_entity.id
_entity.type
_entity.pdbx_description
1 polymer ?
#
loop_
_entity_poly.entity_id
_entity_poly.type
_entity_poly.pdbx_seq_one_letter_code
_entity_poly.pdbx_strand_id
1 'polypeptide(L)'
;MKTNTALLLLSSLLLVSACGSDKSDPEKETVLPTGKLSLGISDSPMSGVSHLGLVLDELIMTDAAGVIVRHDLQDMSFNLLNYQGIDSHMVISGIDLPQGRYHDAYITVHQGDGSQGCYLENGQGRHGLHVTDGQLPIHDFELTAGQHLSLTMEIDLYRGLSYHQGQYKLNHDGMWSVDNRYMGHLIGEVDPQWIADCESTYSSLAPIGGQFTHLAYLYPKTINGISQMGDMGSMPPS
;
A
#
# COMPACT_ATOMS: atom_id res chain seq x y z
N MET A 1 0.18 49.35 79.45
CA MET A 1 0.74 48.10 78.90
C MET A 1 0.54 48.09 77.40
N LYS A 2 1.66 48.00 76.68
CA LYS A 2 1.89 47.57 75.28
C LYS A 2 1.00 48.14 74.16
N THR A 3 1.57 49.14 73.51
CA THR A 3 1.45 49.51 72.09
C THR A 3 1.64 48.32 71.16
N ASN A 4 0.98 48.33 69.99
CA ASN A 4 1.57 47.82 68.76
C ASN A 4 1.04 48.59 67.54
N THR A 5 1.98 49.23 66.87
CA THR A 5 1.90 49.98 65.63
C THR A 5 1.96 49.00 64.46
N ALA A 6 1.08 49.12 63.46
CA ALA A 6 1.24 48.43 62.19
C ALA A 6 1.03 49.43 61.04
N LEU A 7 2.15 49.75 60.39
CA LEU A 7 2.28 50.50 59.14
C LEU A 7 1.57 49.74 58.01
N LEU A 8 0.69 50.42 57.27
CA LEU A 8 0.18 49.93 55.98
C LEU A 8 0.70 50.86 54.89
N LEU A 9 1.53 50.29 54.02
CA LEU A 9 2.19 50.92 52.89
C LEU A 9 1.19 51.30 51.79
N LEU A 10 1.31 52.54 51.32
CA LEU A 10 0.74 53.05 50.07
C LEU A 10 1.52 52.44 48.88
N SER A 11 0.84 51.76 47.96
CA SER A 11 1.39 51.42 46.64
C SER A 11 0.48 51.97 45.54
N SER A 12 1.03 52.95 44.83
CA SER A 12 0.44 53.72 43.75
C SER A 12 0.33 52.88 42.48
N LEU A 13 -0.89 52.77 41.91
CA LEU A 13 -1.09 52.25 40.56
C LEU A 13 -0.65 53.28 39.51
N LEU A 14 0.45 53.00 38.83
CA LEU A 14 0.85 53.67 37.59
C LEU A 14 0.20 52.93 36.42
N LEU A 15 -0.87 53.50 35.86
CA LEU A 15 -1.43 53.08 34.58
C LEU A 15 -0.58 53.71 33.47
N VAL A 16 0.30 52.92 32.87
CA VAL A 16 1.03 53.31 31.65
C VAL A 16 0.14 52.95 30.46
N SER A 17 -0.43 53.96 29.81
CA SER A 17 -1.00 53.87 28.48
C SER A 17 0.12 53.68 27.46
N ALA A 18 0.30 52.46 26.94
CA ALA A 18 1.16 52.19 25.80
C ALA A 18 0.34 52.27 24.50
N CYS A 19 0.75 53.20 23.66
CA CYS A 19 0.20 53.52 22.36
C CYS A 19 0.87 52.63 21.28
N GLY A 20 0.05 52.07 20.39
CA GLY A 20 0.27 51.93 18.95
C GLY A 20 1.64 51.47 18.42
N SER A 21 1.66 50.24 17.90
CA SER A 21 2.21 49.95 16.56
C SER A 21 1.71 48.58 16.12
N ASP A 22 0.91 48.57 15.05
CA ASP A 22 0.54 47.38 14.30
C ASP A 22 1.81 46.63 13.89
N LYS A 23 2.10 45.55 14.61
CA LYS A 23 2.92 44.47 14.12
C LYS A 23 1.96 43.30 13.99
N SER A 24 1.67 42.94 12.74
CA SER A 24 1.10 41.64 12.42
C SER A 24 1.99 40.59 13.09
N ASP A 25 1.50 40.04 14.21
CA ASP A 25 2.07 38.83 14.78
C ASP A 25 2.12 37.80 13.63
N PRO A 26 3.27 37.16 13.37
CA PRO A 26 3.27 36.04 12.45
C PRO A 26 2.27 35.02 13.02
N GLU A 27 1.28 34.64 12.22
CA GLU A 27 0.34 33.58 12.56
C GLU A 27 1.14 32.41 13.10
N LYS A 28 0.88 32.06 14.35
CA LYS A 28 1.53 30.94 15.01
C LYS A 28 1.10 29.70 14.23
N GLU A 29 1.99 29.14 13.41
CA GLU A 29 1.73 27.88 12.72
C GLU A 29 1.26 26.86 13.75
N THR A 30 -0.01 26.44 13.63
CA THR A 30 -0.57 25.36 14.44
C THR A 30 0.12 24.07 14.02
N VAL A 31 1.17 23.69 14.73
CA VAL A 31 1.81 22.37 14.58
C VAL A 31 0.80 21.32 15.03
N LEU A 32 0.27 20.57 14.06
CA LEU A 32 -0.62 19.45 14.34
C LEU A 32 0.18 18.32 15.00
N PRO A 33 -0.38 17.62 16.00
CA PRO A 33 0.18 16.35 16.47
C PRO A 33 0.40 15.37 15.32
N THR A 34 1.41 14.51 15.41
CA THR A 34 1.74 13.55 14.34
C THR A 34 1.27 12.14 14.66
N GLY A 35 1.05 11.36 13.61
CA GLY A 35 1.01 9.90 13.60
C GLY A 35 2.11 9.33 12.71
N LYS A 36 2.23 8.00 12.67
CA LYS A 36 3.21 7.28 11.85
C LYS A 36 2.54 6.45 10.77
N LEU A 37 3.12 6.46 9.57
CA LEU A 37 2.75 5.59 8.47
C LEU A 37 3.88 4.60 8.15
N SER A 38 3.53 3.33 8.05
CA SER A 38 4.35 2.28 7.44
C SER A 38 3.60 1.66 6.27
N LEU A 39 4.34 1.32 5.21
CA LEU A 39 3.78 0.69 4.02
C LEU A 39 4.70 -0.46 3.59
N GLY A 40 4.10 -1.65 3.50
CA GLY A 40 4.68 -2.81 2.83
C GLY A 40 4.10 -2.99 1.42
N ILE A 41 4.83 -3.67 0.55
CA ILE A 41 4.34 -4.17 -0.74
C ILE A 41 4.55 -5.68 -0.81
N SER A 42 3.52 -6.42 -1.19
CA SER A 42 3.53 -7.88 -1.37
C SER A 42 2.88 -8.28 -2.68
N ASP A 43 3.14 -9.52 -3.06
CA ASP A 43 2.73 -10.12 -4.31
C ASP A 43 1.86 -11.36 -4.13
N SER A 44 1.01 -11.61 -5.12
CA SER A 44 0.47 -12.95 -5.37
C SER A 44 1.27 -13.67 -6.46
N PRO A 45 1.75 -14.89 -6.22
CA PRO A 45 2.58 -15.63 -7.17
C PRO A 45 1.93 -15.77 -8.55
N MET A 46 2.72 -15.57 -9.61
CA MET A 46 2.29 -15.72 -10.99
C MET A 46 3.15 -16.72 -11.76
N SER A 47 2.51 -17.64 -12.48
CA SER A 47 3.21 -18.56 -13.37
C SER A 47 3.72 -17.84 -14.63
N GLY A 48 4.89 -18.23 -15.12
CA GLY A 48 5.49 -17.67 -16.33
C GLY A 48 6.25 -16.35 -16.12
N VAL A 49 6.34 -15.86 -14.88
CA VAL A 49 7.17 -14.71 -14.50
C VAL A 49 8.22 -15.18 -13.50
N SER A 50 9.50 -15.00 -13.83
CA SER A 50 10.63 -15.38 -12.97
C SER A 50 11.17 -14.22 -12.15
N HIS A 51 10.95 -12.99 -12.60
CA HIS A 51 11.36 -11.79 -11.89
C HIS A 51 10.44 -10.62 -12.25
N LEU A 52 10.09 -9.80 -11.26
CA LEU A 52 9.42 -8.54 -11.50
C LEU A 52 10.09 -7.47 -10.64
N GLY A 53 10.94 -6.67 -11.27
CA GLY A 53 11.64 -5.58 -10.61
C GLY A 53 10.80 -4.33 -10.60
N LEU A 54 10.46 -3.83 -9.41
CA LEU A 54 9.88 -2.50 -9.22
C LEU A 54 11.00 -1.51 -8.93
N VAL A 55 10.82 -0.26 -9.38
CA VAL A 55 11.68 0.88 -9.07
C VAL A 55 10.79 2.04 -8.66
N LEU A 56 10.74 2.32 -7.37
CA LEU A 56 9.85 3.29 -6.73
C LEU A 56 10.55 4.64 -6.55
N ASP A 57 9.80 5.73 -6.69
CA ASP A 57 10.34 7.09 -6.69
C ASP A 57 9.83 7.90 -5.48
N GLU A 58 8.55 8.28 -5.44
CA GLU A 58 7.97 9.06 -4.34
C GLU A 58 6.65 8.45 -3.86
N LEU A 59 6.37 8.53 -2.55
CA LEU A 59 4.99 8.51 -2.05
C LEU A 59 4.42 9.94 -2.15
N ILE A 60 3.28 10.06 -2.82
CA ILE A 60 2.53 11.31 -2.97
C ILE A 60 1.14 11.11 -2.37
N MET A 61 0.65 12.11 -1.65
CA MET A 61 -0.69 12.13 -1.05
C MET A 61 -1.16 13.56 -0.85
N THR A 62 -2.47 13.76 -0.74
CA THR A 62 -3.07 15.06 -0.44
C THR A 62 -3.68 15.03 0.96
N ASP A 63 -3.34 16.02 1.79
CA ASP A 63 -3.89 16.13 3.15
C ASP A 63 -5.29 16.77 3.17
N ALA A 64 -5.92 16.80 4.35
CA ALA A 64 -7.25 17.37 4.54
C ALA A 64 -7.35 18.87 4.22
N ALA A 65 -6.23 19.60 4.15
CA ALA A 65 -6.18 21.01 3.75
C ALA A 65 -5.96 21.18 2.24
N GLY A 66 -5.84 20.09 1.48
CA GLY A 66 -5.55 20.10 0.05
C GLY A 66 -4.07 20.28 -0.28
N VAL A 67 -3.17 20.13 0.69
CA VAL A 67 -1.72 20.24 0.49
C VAL A 67 -1.16 18.91 0.03
N ILE A 68 -0.39 18.92 -1.06
CA ILE A 68 0.30 17.73 -1.54
C ILE A 68 1.55 17.49 -0.68
N VAL A 69 1.59 16.34 -0.03
CA VAL A 69 2.71 15.83 0.75
C VAL A 69 3.48 14.83 -0.11
N ARG A 70 4.81 14.94 -0.08
CA ARG A 70 5.73 14.06 -0.80
C ARG A 70 6.73 13.42 0.14
N HIS A 71 7.05 12.16 -0.09
CA HIS A 71 8.10 11.44 0.60
C HIS A 71 8.95 10.66 -0.40
N ASP A 72 10.22 11.01 -0.50
CA ASP A 72 11.20 10.40 -1.39
C ASP A 72 11.54 8.95 -0.94
N LEU A 73 11.41 8.00 -1.87
CA LEU A 73 11.75 6.59 -1.69
C LEU A 73 13.16 6.26 -2.21
N GLN A 74 13.91 7.24 -2.71
CA GLN A 74 15.32 7.14 -3.11
C GLN A 74 15.55 6.10 -4.21
N ASP A 75 14.70 6.09 -5.23
CA ASP A 75 14.77 5.16 -6.36
C ASP A 75 14.81 3.68 -5.90
N MET A 76 14.11 3.35 -4.81
CA MET A 76 14.11 2.03 -4.20
C MET A 76 13.74 0.96 -5.23
N SER A 77 14.59 -0.05 -5.38
CA SER A 77 14.33 -1.17 -6.27
C SER A 77 14.37 -2.51 -5.56
N PHE A 78 13.44 -3.39 -5.91
CA PHE A 78 13.35 -4.73 -5.37
C PHE A 78 12.63 -5.67 -6.33
N ASN A 79 12.85 -6.97 -6.18
CA ASN A 79 12.07 -8.00 -6.85
C ASN A 79 10.78 -8.25 -6.07
N LEU A 80 9.64 -7.94 -6.68
CA LEU A 80 8.33 -8.16 -6.10
C LEU A 80 8.09 -9.64 -5.76
N LEU A 81 8.56 -10.57 -6.60
CA LEU A 81 8.37 -12.01 -6.41
C LEU A 81 9.12 -12.59 -5.20
N ASN A 82 9.98 -11.81 -4.54
CA ASN A 82 10.62 -12.23 -3.28
C ASN A 82 9.70 -12.08 -2.07
N TYR A 83 8.52 -11.46 -2.22
CA TYR A 83 7.63 -11.07 -1.13
C TYR A 83 6.22 -11.58 -1.40
N GLN A 84 6.02 -12.87 -1.16
CA GLN A 84 4.78 -13.58 -1.46
C GLN A 84 4.12 -14.11 -0.19
N GLY A 85 2.81 -14.28 -0.23
CA GLY A 85 2.04 -14.91 0.84
C GLY A 85 2.02 -14.05 2.12
N ILE A 86 2.80 -14.44 3.13
CA ILE A 86 2.87 -13.70 4.41
C ILE A 86 3.97 -12.63 4.43
N ASP A 87 4.85 -12.65 3.45
CA ASP A 87 6.00 -11.76 3.37
C ASP A 87 5.66 -10.48 2.60
N SER A 88 6.18 -9.34 3.06
CA SER A 88 6.07 -8.04 2.39
C SER A 88 7.41 -7.29 2.43
N HIS A 89 7.66 -6.48 1.41
CA HIS A 89 8.78 -5.56 1.39
C HIS A 89 8.38 -4.23 2.04
N MET A 90 9.00 -3.88 3.16
CA MET A 90 8.73 -2.61 3.84
C MET A 90 9.37 -1.45 3.05
N VAL A 91 8.55 -0.71 2.30
CA VAL A 91 9.00 0.43 1.48
C VAL A 91 9.01 1.74 2.26
N ILE A 92 8.15 1.86 3.28
CA ILE A 92 8.09 3.03 4.18
C ILE A 92 8.05 2.52 5.61
N SER A 93 8.98 3.02 6.43
CA SER A 93 9.11 2.58 7.83
C SER A 93 8.87 3.74 8.81
N GLY A 94 7.61 3.97 9.16
CA GLY A 94 7.22 4.82 10.28
C GLY A 94 7.47 6.31 10.10
N ILE A 95 7.18 6.85 8.90
CA ILE A 95 7.29 8.29 8.62
C ILE A 95 6.31 9.08 9.47
N ASP A 96 6.75 10.20 10.00
CA ASP A 96 5.90 11.10 10.78
C ASP A 96 5.08 12.00 9.84
N LEU A 97 3.77 11.96 10.00
CA LEU A 97 2.82 12.78 9.24
C LEU A 97 1.88 13.48 10.22
N PRO A 98 1.47 14.74 9.95
CA PRO A 98 0.40 15.39 10.71
C PRO A 98 -0.84 14.49 10.84
N GLN A 99 -1.53 14.57 11.98
CA GLN A 99 -2.83 13.91 12.11
C GLN A 99 -3.81 14.50 11.09
N GLY A 100 -4.64 13.65 10.49
CA GLY A 100 -5.58 14.07 9.45
C GLY A 100 -6.01 12.95 8.53
N ARG A 101 -6.91 13.29 7.60
CA ARG A 101 -7.29 12.44 6.47
C ARG A 101 -6.36 12.73 5.30
N TYR A 102 -5.97 11.66 4.61
CA TYR A 102 -5.16 11.69 3.41
C TYR A 102 -5.90 10.98 2.28
N HIS A 103 -5.90 11.59 1.10
CA HIS A 103 -6.53 11.08 -0.10
C HIS A 103 -5.61 11.25 -1.32
N ASP A 104 -6.00 10.66 -2.45
CA ASP A 104 -5.21 10.65 -3.70
C ASP A 104 -3.77 10.17 -3.43
N ALA A 105 -3.63 9.12 -2.61
CA ALA A 105 -2.34 8.58 -2.20
C ALA A 105 -1.84 7.56 -3.23
N TYR A 106 -0.57 7.67 -3.65
CA TYR A 106 0.05 6.73 -4.57
C TYR A 106 1.58 6.78 -4.50
N ILE A 107 2.23 5.69 -4.89
CA ILE A 107 3.67 5.66 -5.14
C ILE A 107 3.94 5.86 -6.62
N THR A 108 4.84 6.77 -6.99
CA THR A 108 5.35 6.88 -8.37
C THR A 108 6.41 5.83 -8.65
N VAL A 109 6.49 5.38 -9.90
CA VAL A 109 7.49 4.42 -10.36
C VAL A 109 8.23 4.90 -11.59
N HIS A 110 9.44 4.40 -11.78
CA HIS A 110 10.16 4.55 -13.03
C HIS A 110 9.63 3.57 -14.08
N GLN A 111 9.02 4.08 -15.14
CA GLN A 111 8.50 3.25 -16.22
C GLN A 111 9.62 2.47 -16.91
N GLY A 112 9.31 1.23 -17.28
CA GLY A 112 10.26 0.29 -17.85
C GLY A 112 10.42 0.35 -19.36
N ASP A 113 11.66 0.40 -19.84
CA ASP A 113 12.00 0.17 -21.26
C ASP A 113 12.69 -1.18 -21.52
N GLY A 114 12.94 -1.96 -20.46
CA GLY A 114 13.64 -3.25 -20.50
C GLY A 114 15.13 -3.15 -20.13
N SER A 115 15.68 -1.94 -20.09
CA SER A 115 17.05 -1.65 -19.64
C SER A 115 17.07 -0.89 -18.31
N GLN A 116 16.18 0.09 -18.15
CA GLN A 116 16.00 0.93 -16.97
C GLN A 116 14.55 0.85 -16.46
N GLY A 117 14.34 1.31 -15.23
CA GLY A 117 13.03 1.34 -14.58
C GLY A 117 12.47 -0.06 -14.26
N CYS A 118 11.16 -0.11 -14.05
CA CYS A 118 10.43 -1.33 -13.77
C CYS A 118 10.59 -2.37 -14.89
N TYR A 119 10.66 -3.65 -14.56
CA TYR A 119 10.88 -4.68 -15.56
C TYR A 119 10.31 -6.03 -15.15
N LEU A 120 10.22 -6.91 -16.14
CA LEU A 120 9.76 -8.27 -15.99
C LEU A 120 10.71 -9.24 -16.71
N GLU A 121 10.96 -10.41 -16.13
CA GLU A 121 11.65 -11.53 -16.78
C GLU A 121 10.74 -12.76 -16.88
N ASN A 122 10.71 -13.41 -18.04
CA ASN A 122 9.78 -14.51 -18.37
C ASN A 122 10.48 -15.73 -18.99
N GLY A 123 11.76 -15.95 -18.70
CA GLY A 123 12.57 -17.02 -19.32
C GLY A 123 12.97 -16.77 -20.78
N GLN A 124 12.37 -15.79 -21.48
CA GLN A 124 12.78 -15.35 -22.82
C GLN A 124 13.68 -14.11 -22.78
N GLY A 125 13.82 -13.49 -21.61
CA GLY A 125 14.69 -12.34 -21.38
C GLY A 125 14.03 -11.32 -20.45
N ARG A 126 14.63 -10.13 -20.41
CA ARG A 126 14.13 -8.97 -19.67
C ARG A 126 13.30 -8.08 -20.58
N HIS A 127 12.15 -7.65 -20.06
CA HIS A 127 11.17 -6.82 -20.74
C HIS A 127 10.83 -5.59 -19.91
N GLY A 128 10.56 -4.46 -20.56
CA GLY A 128 10.08 -3.26 -19.88
C GLY A 128 8.68 -3.49 -19.31
N LEU A 129 8.44 -3.03 -18.08
CA LEU A 129 7.14 -3.07 -17.44
C LEU A 129 6.57 -1.65 -17.34
N HIS A 130 5.37 -1.46 -17.88
CA HIS A 130 4.64 -0.21 -17.70
C HIS A 130 3.59 -0.32 -16.61
N VAL A 131 3.62 0.57 -15.64
CA VAL A 131 2.57 0.68 -14.61
C VAL A 131 1.53 1.69 -15.07
N THR A 132 0.25 1.41 -14.86
CA THR A 132 -0.84 2.35 -15.21
C THR A 132 -0.60 3.69 -14.55
N ASP A 133 -0.59 4.76 -15.36
CA ASP A 133 -0.29 6.15 -14.98
C ASP A 133 1.07 6.37 -14.28
N GLY A 134 1.93 5.35 -14.22
CA GLY A 134 3.18 5.38 -13.46
C GLY A 134 2.98 5.38 -11.96
N GLN A 135 1.83 4.87 -11.49
CA GLN A 135 1.41 5.01 -10.10
C GLN A 135 0.93 3.68 -9.53
N LEU A 136 1.29 3.42 -8.27
CA LEU A 136 0.75 2.36 -7.45
C LEU A 136 -0.23 2.99 -6.43
N PRO A 137 -1.55 2.88 -6.64
CA PRO A 137 -2.54 3.57 -5.82
C PRO A 137 -2.65 2.99 -4.42
N ILE A 138 -2.82 3.85 -3.43
CA ILE A 138 -3.06 3.53 -2.02
C ILE A 138 -4.44 4.09 -1.66
N HIS A 139 -5.22 3.32 -0.91
CA HIS A 139 -6.52 3.81 -0.43
C HIS A 139 -6.35 4.99 0.53
N ASP A 140 -7.34 5.88 0.51
CA ASP A 140 -7.49 6.94 1.49
C ASP A 140 -7.36 6.39 2.92
N PHE A 141 -6.68 7.16 3.77
CA PHE A 141 -6.43 6.75 5.14
C PHE A 141 -6.52 7.94 6.11
N GLU A 142 -6.62 7.61 7.40
CA GLU A 142 -6.69 8.58 8.48
C GLU A 142 -5.62 8.28 9.53
N LEU A 143 -4.87 9.32 9.91
CA LEU A 143 -3.90 9.27 10.99
C LEU A 143 -4.40 10.06 12.19
N THR A 144 -4.37 9.41 13.35
CA THR A 144 -4.63 10.02 14.65
C THR A 144 -3.33 10.25 15.41
N ALA A 145 -3.32 11.22 16.33
CA ALA A 145 -2.13 11.53 17.12
C ALA A 145 -1.58 10.30 17.87
N GLY A 146 -0.29 10.03 17.68
CA GLY A 146 0.41 8.90 18.32
C GLY A 146 0.07 7.52 17.76
N GLN A 147 -0.79 7.43 16.74
CA GLN A 147 -1.06 6.18 16.03
C GLN A 147 0.13 5.76 15.17
N HIS A 148 0.35 4.46 15.06
CA HIS A 148 1.14 3.86 13.98
C HIS A 148 0.18 3.08 13.08
N LEU A 149 -0.07 3.63 11.89
CA LEU A 149 -0.81 2.95 10.83
C LEU A 149 0.17 2.13 9.98
N SER A 150 -0.10 0.84 9.85
CA SER A 150 0.67 -0.06 8.99
C SER A 150 -0.25 -0.57 7.90
N LEU A 151 0.10 -0.25 6.64
CA LEU A 151 -0.60 -0.73 5.46
C LEU A 151 0.26 -1.75 4.71
N THR A 152 -0.38 -2.66 4.01
CA THR A 152 0.24 -3.51 2.99
C THR A 152 -0.48 -3.27 1.67
N MET A 153 0.27 -2.94 0.62
CA MET A 153 -0.21 -2.96 -0.75
C MET A 153 -0.01 -4.36 -1.32
N GLU A 154 -1.12 -5.00 -1.67
CA GLU A 154 -1.14 -6.26 -2.40
C GLU A 154 -1.15 -5.97 -3.90
N ILE A 155 -0.24 -6.63 -4.62
CA ILE A 155 -0.21 -6.67 -6.07
C ILE A 155 -0.51 -8.10 -6.49
N ASP A 156 -1.72 -8.35 -6.98
CA ASP A 156 -2.10 -9.60 -7.62
C ASP A 156 -1.67 -9.56 -9.08
N LEU A 157 -0.53 -10.16 -9.39
CA LEU A 157 -0.02 -10.21 -10.76
C LEU A 157 -0.90 -11.02 -11.71
N TYR A 158 -1.62 -12.04 -11.22
CA TYR A 158 -2.53 -12.81 -12.06
C TYR A 158 -3.68 -11.93 -12.59
N ARG A 159 -4.16 -10.99 -11.77
CA ARG A 159 -5.20 -10.03 -12.17
C ARG A 159 -4.65 -8.76 -12.81
N GLY A 160 -3.52 -8.27 -12.33
CA GLY A 160 -2.99 -6.96 -12.68
C GLY A 160 -2.07 -6.98 -13.90
N LEU A 161 -1.33 -8.05 -14.14
CA LEU A 161 -0.37 -8.11 -15.24
C LEU A 161 -1.06 -8.49 -16.54
N SER A 162 -0.83 -7.69 -17.58
CA SER A 162 -1.31 -7.91 -18.93
C SER A 162 -0.17 -7.79 -19.94
N TYR A 163 -0.30 -8.47 -21.06
CA TYR A 163 0.60 -8.34 -22.20
C TYR A 163 -0.20 -8.01 -23.45
N HIS A 164 0.01 -6.82 -23.99
CA HIS A 164 -0.68 -6.36 -25.19
C HIS A 164 0.31 -5.65 -26.12
N GLN A 165 0.25 -5.99 -27.41
CA GLN A 165 1.02 -5.35 -28.48
C GLN A 165 2.54 -5.26 -28.20
N GLY A 166 3.13 -6.27 -27.57
CA GLY A 166 4.57 -6.29 -27.30
C GLY A 166 4.98 -5.71 -25.95
N GLN A 167 4.04 -5.19 -25.16
CA GLN A 167 4.32 -4.47 -23.92
C GLN A 167 3.67 -5.13 -22.72
N TYR A 168 4.46 -5.33 -21.66
CA TYR A 168 3.93 -5.72 -20.36
C TYR A 168 3.38 -4.49 -19.64
N LYS A 169 2.17 -4.63 -19.10
CA LYS A 169 1.51 -3.59 -18.35
C LYS A 169 0.94 -4.13 -17.05
N LEU A 170 1.24 -3.44 -15.95
CA LEU A 170 0.65 -3.67 -14.64
C LEU A 170 -0.52 -2.69 -14.44
N ASN A 171 -1.72 -3.24 -14.31
CA ASN A 171 -2.97 -2.50 -14.18
C ASN A 171 -3.40 -2.40 -12.71
N HIS A 172 -4.09 -1.31 -12.38
CA HIS A 172 -4.61 -1.07 -11.03
C HIS A 172 -5.67 -2.10 -10.60
N ASP A 173 -6.30 -2.81 -11.54
CA ASP A 173 -7.33 -3.83 -11.25
C ASP A 173 -6.83 -5.01 -10.38
N GLY A 174 -5.51 -5.21 -10.33
CA GLY A 174 -4.84 -6.19 -9.48
C GLY A 174 -4.17 -5.58 -8.26
N MET A 175 -4.47 -4.34 -7.87
CA MET A 175 -3.81 -3.65 -6.76
C MET A 175 -4.81 -3.18 -5.73
N TRP A 176 -4.48 -3.37 -4.45
CA TRP A 176 -5.21 -2.74 -3.36
C TRP A 176 -4.34 -2.64 -2.12
N SER A 177 -4.63 -1.67 -1.25
CA SER A 177 -3.98 -1.54 0.04
C SER A 177 -4.91 -1.98 1.16
N VAL A 178 -4.36 -2.67 2.15
CA VAL A 178 -5.08 -3.15 3.33
C VAL A 178 -4.41 -2.58 4.58
N ASP A 179 -5.21 -2.19 5.57
CA ASP A 179 -4.71 -1.91 6.91
C ASP A 179 -4.47 -3.20 7.67
N ASN A 180 -3.24 -3.37 8.16
CA ASN A 180 -2.76 -4.61 8.77
C ASN A 180 -3.51 -4.97 10.05
N ARG A 181 -4.27 -4.04 10.65
CA ARG A 181 -5.20 -4.33 11.76
C ARG A 181 -6.35 -5.25 11.35
N TYR A 182 -6.72 -5.26 10.06
CA TYR A 182 -7.80 -6.08 9.50
C TYR A 182 -7.28 -7.21 8.61
N MET A 183 -5.97 -7.29 8.38
CA MET A 183 -5.34 -8.35 7.60
C MET A 183 -5.26 -9.64 8.42
N GLY A 184 -5.58 -10.76 7.78
CA GLY A 184 -5.37 -12.09 8.32
C GLY A 184 -4.79 -13.00 7.25
N HIS A 185 -3.98 -13.97 7.66
CA HIS A 185 -3.40 -14.95 6.74
C HIS A 185 -4.15 -16.28 6.86
N LEU A 186 -4.43 -16.88 5.70
CA LEU A 186 -4.90 -18.25 5.61
C LEU A 186 -3.73 -19.11 5.10
N ILE A 187 -3.45 -20.20 5.81
CA ILE A 187 -2.48 -21.20 5.38
C ILE A 187 -3.24 -22.51 5.21
N GLY A 188 -3.05 -23.13 4.06
CA GLY A 188 -3.59 -24.43 3.74
C GLY A 188 -2.52 -25.28 3.05
N GLU A 189 -2.51 -26.57 3.35
CA GLU A 189 -1.65 -27.54 2.69
C GLU A 189 -2.53 -28.46 1.85
N VAL A 190 -2.11 -28.74 0.62
CA VAL A 190 -2.71 -29.75 -0.25
C VAL A 190 -1.73 -30.91 -0.33
N ASP A 191 -2.24 -32.12 -0.07
CA ASP A 191 -1.43 -33.33 -0.21
C ASP A 191 -0.93 -33.46 -1.66
N PRO A 192 0.40 -33.50 -1.90
CA PRO A 192 0.96 -33.66 -3.24
C PRO A 192 0.47 -34.92 -3.96
N GLN A 193 0.09 -35.97 -3.22
CA GLN A 193 -0.47 -37.18 -3.81
C GLN A 193 -1.84 -36.92 -4.45
N TRP A 194 -2.66 -36.04 -3.88
CA TRP A 194 -3.95 -35.66 -4.47
C TRP A 194 -3.77 -34.94 -5.81
N ILE A 195 -2.74 -34.11 -5.89
CA ILE A 195 -2.35 -33.43 -7.14
C ILE A 195 -1.94 -34.47 -8.19
N ALA A 196 -1.01 -35.37 -7.84
CA ALA A 196 -0.51 -36.41 -8.75
C ALA A 196 -1.62 -37.36 -9.24
N ASP A 197 -2.51 -37.78 -8.34
CA ASP A 197 -3.64 -38.64 -8.67
C ASP A 197 -4.63 -37.94 -9.61
N CYS A 198 -4.88 -36.65 -9.41
CA CYS A 198 -5.71 -35.82 -10.28
C CYS A 198 -5.12 -35.73 -11.70
N GLU A 199 -3.83 -35.36 -11.82
CA GLU A 199 -3.14 -35.24 -13.11
C GLU A 199 -3.12 -36.58 -13.86
N SER A 200 -2.88 -37.69 -13.16
CA SER A 200 -2.90 -39.03 -13.74
C SER A 200 -4.29 -39.40 -14.28
N THR A 201 -5.33 -39.15 -13.48
CA THR A 201 -6.73 -39.42 -13.82
C THR A 201 -7.18 -38.64 -15.06
N TYR A 202 -6.76 -37.37 -15.17
CA TYR A 202 -7.17 -36.47 -16.25
C TYR A 202 -6.09 -36.28 -17.32
N SER A 203 -5.06 -37.13 -17.34
CA SER A 203 -3.93 -37.05 -18.28
C SER A 203 -4.35 -36.99 -19.74
N SER A 204 -5.47 -37.63 -20.10
CA SER A 204 -6.05 -37.61 -21.45
C SER A 204 -6.66 -36.26 -21.87
N LEU A 205 -6.92 -35.35 -20.92
CA LEU A 205 -7.45 -34.01 -21.18
C LEU A 205 -6.35 -32.98 -21.44
N ALA A 206 -5.10 -33.27 -21.07
CA ALA A 206 -3.97 -32.41 -21.36
C ALA A 206 -3.58 -32.54 -22.85
N PRO A 207 -3.51 -31.43 -23.62
CA PRO A 207 -2.99 -31.47 -24.98
C PRO A 207 -1.53 -31.92 -24.98
N ILE A 208 -1.03 -32.37 -26.14
CA ILE A 208 0.39 -32.76 -26.28
C ILE A 208 1.27 -31.57 -25.89
N GLY A 209 2.10 -31.74 -24.86
CA GLY A 209 2.96 -30.68 -24.31
C GLY A 209 2.24 -29.70 -23.38
N GLY A 210 0.97 -29.93 -23.06
CA GLY A 210 0.23 -29.18 -22.05
C GLY A 210 0.73 -29.46 -20.63
N GLN A 211 0.59 -28.47 -19.75
CA GLN A 211 0.91 -28.57 -18.33
C GLN A 211 -0.35 -28.38 -17.51
N PHE A 212 -0.49 -29.12 -16.41
CA PHE A 212 -1.53 -28.87 -15.42
C PHE A 212 -1.20 -27.63 -14.60
N THR A 213 -2.23 -26.88 -14.22
CA THR A 213 -2.13 -25.77 -13.27
C THR A 213 -3.17 -25.98 -12.20
N HIS A 214 -2.76 -25.82 -10.94
CA HIS A 214 -3.61 -26.05 -9.77
C HIS A 214 -3.95 -24.72 -9.12
N LEU A 215 -5.23 -24.52 -8.84
CA LEU A 215 -5.76 -23.31 -8.23
C LEU A 215 -6.49 -23.68 -6.94
N ALA A 216 -6.30 -22.86 -5.90
CA ALA A 216 -7.04 -22.97 -4.66
C ALA A 216 -7.98 -21.78 -4.54
N TYR A 217 -9.24 -22.05 -4.19
CA TYR A 217 -10.27 -21.03 -4.06
C TYR A 217 -10.81 -21.03 -2.63
N LEU A 218 -10.97 -19.83 -2.08
CA LEU A 218 -11.59 -19.63 -0.78
C LEU A 218 -13.03 -19.16 -0.97
N TYR A 219 -13.99 -19.94 -0.45
CA TYR A 219 -15.39 -19.55 -0.44
C TYR A 219 -15.94 -19.45 0.99
N PRO A 220 -16.96 -18.60 1.22
CA PRO A 220 -17.73 -18.65 2.45
C PRO A 220 -18.33 -20.04 2.66
N LYS A 221 -18.47 -20.46 3.93
CA LYS A 221 -19.06 -21.77 4.31
C LYS A 221 -20.43 -22.06 3.70
N THR A 222 -21.17 -21.01 3.31
CA THR A 222 -22.48 -21.13 2.65
C THR A 222 -22.40 -21.67 1.23
N ILE A 223 -21.23 -21.63 0.60
CA ILE A 223 -20.94 -22.23 -0.71
C ILE A 223 -20.48 -23.67 -0.46
N ASN A 224 -21.33 -24.63 -0.79
CA ASN A 224 -21.13 -26.06 -0.51
C ASN A 224 -21.15 -26.94 -1.76
N GLY A 225 -21.19 -26.36 -2.95
CA GLY A 225 -21.12 -27.09 -4.22
C GLY A 225 -20.43 -26.29 -5.32
N ILE A 226 -19.80 -27.00 -6.26
CA ILE A 226 -19.08 -26.40 -7.39
C ILE A 226 -19.95 -25.49 -8.26
N SER A 227 -21.26 -25.78 -8.35
CA SER A 227 -22.23 -24.97 -9.11
C SER A 227 -22.55 -23.62 -8.48
N GLN A 228 -22.15 -23.39 -7.23
CA GLN A 228 -22.34 -22.14 -6.49
C GLN A 228 -21.07 -21.28 -6.48
N MET A 229 -19.97 -21.80 -7.00
CA MET A 229 -18.71 -21.07 -7.15
C MET A 229 -18.88 -20.09 -8.33
N GLY A 230 -18.69 -18.78 -8.07
CA GLY A 230 -19.03 -17.70 -9.02
C GLY A 230 -18.24 -17.72 -10.33
N ASP A 231 -17.09 -18.37 -10.33
CA ASP A 231 -16.18 -18.62 -11.46
C ASP A 231 -16.48 -19.94 -12.20
N MET A 232 -17.27 -20.84 -11.60
CA MET A 232 -17.68 -22.13 -12.17
C MET A 232 -19.18 -22.17 -12.54
N GLY A 233 -19.89 -21.07 -12.31
CA GLY A 233 -21.27 -20.88 -12.74
C GLY A 233 -21.38 -20.83 -14.27
N SER A 234 -22.48 -21.36 -14.82
CA SER A 234 -22.77 -21.30 -16.27
C SER A 234 -23.09 -19.89 -16.80
N MET A 235 -23.07 -18.88 -15.92
CA MET A 235 -23.19 -17.47 -16.26
C MET A 235 -22.08 -16.69 -15.53
N PRO A 236 -21.23 -15.93 -16.24
CA PRO A 236 -20.24 -15.09 -15.60
C PRO A 236 -20.95 -14.07 -14.69
N PRO A 237 -20.34 -13.68 -13.56
CA PRO A 237 -20.90 -12.68 -12.66
C PRO A 237 -21.12 -11.38 -13.44
N SER A 238 -22.34 -10.85 -13.32
CA SER A 238 -22.75 -9.55 -13.84
C SER A 238 -22.08 -8.40 -13.13
#